data_AF-A0A943QVJ7-F1
#
_entry.id   AF-A0A943QVJ7-F1
#
_cell.length_a   1.000
_cell.length_b   1.000
_cell.length_c   1.000
_cell.angle_alpha   90.00
_cell.angle_beta   90.00
_cell.angle_gamma   90.00
#
_symmetry.space_group_name_H-M   'P 1'
#
loop_
_entity.id
_entity.type
_entity.pdbx_description
1 polymer ?
#
loop_
_entity_poly.entity_id
_entity_poly.type
_entity_poly.pdbx_seq_one_letter_code
_entity_poly.pdbx_strand_id
1 'polypeptide(L)'
;MDWYHKTVGTDTVNAVAENAQIQQSTLSRQLNNKRITAEIAIAIARGYKTSPLNALLALGAITETDIDAHFKHLQLSDYTDAEIVDEIARRLDAMPGEGTIYDEPPHRLGPDDVIRLDAAAMDEAYDPRHDEDQPSPDE
;
A
#
# COMPACT_ATOMS: atom_id res chain seq x y z
N MET A 1 4.90 -15.82 -17.59
CA MET A 1 5.64 -15.24 -18.73
C MET A 1 5.02 -13.94 -19.24
N ASP A 2 3.76 -13.67 -18.89
CA ASP A 2 3.01 -12.50 -19.35
C ASP A 2 3.71 -11.17 -19.04
N TRP A 3 4.33 -11.04 -17.86
CA TRP A 3 5.13 -9.87 -17.51
C TRP A 3 6.24 -9.60 -18.53
N TYR A 4 7.02 -10.61 -18.92
CA TYR A 4 8.13 -10.46 -19.85
C TYR A 4 7.64 -9.88 -21.19
N HIS A 5 6.60 -10.50 -21.78
CA HIS A 5 6.04 -10.05 -23.05
C HIS A 5 5.41 -8.65 -22.95
N LYS A 6 4.79 -8.31 -21.81
CA LYS A 6 4.26 -6.97 -21.58
C LYS A 6 5.36 -5.90 -21.48
N THR A 7 6.50 -6.24 -20.88
CA THR A 7 7.63 -5.32 -20.70
C THR A 7 8.42 -5.11 -21.99
N VAL A 8 8.74 -6.18 -22.72
CA VAL A 8 9.61 -6.10 -23.91
C VAL A 8 8.85 -5.95 -25.23
N GLY A 9 7.54 -6.16 -25.21
CA GLY A 9 6.69 -6.10 -26.40
C GLY A 9 7.13 -7.11 -27.46
N THR A 10 7.48 -6.60 -28.64
CA THR A 10 7.90 -7.39 -29.81
C THR A 10 9.41 -7.44 -30.01
N ASP A 11 10.18 -6.92 -29.06
CA ASP A 11 11.64 -6.89 -29.20
C ASP A 11 12.24 -8.30 -29.28
N THR A 12 13.26 -8.44 -30.12
CA THR A 12 13.98 -9.70 -30.25
C THR A 12 14.77 -9.99 -28.98
N VAL A 13 15.05 -11.27 -28.70
CA VAL A 13 15.87 -11.67 -27.55
C VAL A 13 17.24 -10.97 -27.53
N ASN A 14 17.80 -10.68 -28.72
CA ASN A 14 19.05 -9.91 -28.82
C ASN A 14 18.88 -8.45 -28.37
N ALA A 15 17.84 -7.77 -28.87
CA ALA A 15 17.55 -6.39 -28.47
C ALA A 15 17.27 -6.28 -26.97
N VAL A 16 16.52 -7.24 -26.40
CA VAL A 16 16.27 -7.30 -24.96
C VAL A 16 17.57 -7.49 -24.17
N ALA A 17 18.45 -8.39 -24.63
CA ALA A 17 19.72 -8.64 -23.97
C ALA A 17 20.66 -7.42 -24.01
N GLU A 18 20.70 -6.70 -25.13
CA GLU A 18 21.45 -5.47 -25.30
C GLU A 18 20.93 -4.36 -24.39
N ASN A 19 19.61 -4.11 -24.40
CA ASN A 19 18.96 -3.12 -23.53
C ASN A 19 19.16 -3.42 -22.03
N ALA A 20 19.10 -4.70 -21.66
CA ALA A 20 19.30 -5.13 -20.28
C ALA A 20 20.78 -5.30 -19.90
N GLN A 21 21.71 -5.12 -20.84
CA GLN A 21 23.15 -5.33 -20.68
C GLN A 21 23.51 -6.72 -20.13
N ILE A 22 22.83 -7.75 -20.62
CA ILE A 22 23.04 -9.16 -20.24
C ILE A 22 23.48 -9.99 -21.44
N GLN A 23 24.05 -11.16 -21.17
CA GLN A 23 24.43 -12.08 -22.23
C GLN A 23 23.18 -12.71 -22.90
N GLN A 24 23.05 -12.55 -24.21
CA GLN A 24 21.92 -13.08 -24.99
C GLN A 24 21.73 -14.60 -24.80
N SER A 25 22.82 -15.38 -24.79
CA SER A 25 22.76 -16.84 -24.60
C SER A 25 22.11 -17.23 -23.27
N THR A 26 22.39 -16.47 -22.21
CA THR A 26 21.78 -16.66 -20.89
C THR A 26 20.28 -16.38 -20.94
N LEU A 27 19.87 -15.26 -21.54
CA LEU A 27 18.45 -14.92 -21.67
C LEU A 27 17.70 -15.97 -22.52
N SER A 28 18.23 -16.33 -23.68
CA SER A 28 17.66 -17.37 -24.55
C SER A 28 17.47 -18.70 -23.80
N ARG A 29 18.49 -19.14 -23.04
CA ARG A 29 18.39 -20.36 -22.23
C ARG A 29 17.30 -20.27 -21.16
N GLN A 30 17.18 -19.14 -20.48
CA GLN A 30 16.17 -18.94 -19.44
C GLN A 30 14.74 -18.91 -20.01
N LEU A 31 14.55 -18.26 -21.17
CA LEU A 31 13.27 -18.25 -21.87
C LEU A 31 12.87 -19.66 -22.33
N ASN A 32 13.81 -20.42 -22.92
CA ASN A 32 13.57 -21.80 -23.34
C ASN A 32 13.21 -22.71 -22.15
N ASN A 33 13.88 -22.51 -21.01
CA ASN A 33 13.59 -23.23 -19.77
C ASN A 33 12.36 -22.71 -19.03
N LYS A 34 11.65 -21.73 -19.60
CA LYS A 34 10.48 -21.06 -19.00
C LYS A 34 10.73 -20.54 -17.58
N ARG A 35 11.97 -20.14 -17.28
CA ARG A 35 12.36 -19.68 -15.94
C ARG A 35 13.37 -18.55 -16.05
N ILE A 36 12.89 -17.35 -15.77
CA ILE A 36 13.72 -16.15 -15.65
C ILE A 36 14.12 -15.99 -14.17
N THR A 37 15.40 -15.71 -13.91
CA THR A 37 15.88 -15.43 -12.55
C THR A 37 15.59 -13.98 -12.14
N ALA A 38 15.50 -13.73 -10.84
CA ALA A 38 15.28 -12.38 -10.29
C ALA A 38 16.29 -11.35 -10.83
N GLU A 39 17.57 -11.72 -10.89
CA GLU A 39 18.64 -10.87 -11.44
C GLU A 39 18.36 -10.43 -12.88
N ILE A 40 18.01 -11.37 -13.76
CA ILE A 40 17.72 -11.09 -15.17
C ILE A 40 16.43 -10.25 -15.29
N ALA A 41 15.41 -10.54 -14.49
CA ALA A 41 14.18 -9.76 -14.48
C ALA A 41 14.42 -8.31 -14.06
N ILE A 42 15.24 -8.06 -13.02
CA ILE A 42 15.64 -6.71 -12.59
C ILE A 42 16.41 -6.00 -13.71
N ALA A 43 17.37 -6.68 -14.35
CA ALA A 43 18.16 -6.10 -15.44
C ALA A 43 17.27 -5.67 -16.61
N ILE A 44 16.32 -6.53 -17.02
CA ILE A 44 15.33 -6.21 -18.06
C ILE A 44 14.45 -5.04 -17.64
N ALA A 45 13.92 -5.06 -16.41
CA ALA A 45 13.07 -3.97 -15.92
C ALA A 45 13.79 -2.61 -16.01
N ARG A 46 15.06 -2.55 -15.59
CA ARG A 46 15.90 -1.35 -15.68
C ARG A 46 16.19 -0.94 -17.12
N GLY A 47 16.54 -1.88 -17.99
CA GLY A 47 16.80 -1.62 -19.41
C GLY A 47 15.60 -0.98 -20.12
N TYR A 48 14.39 -1.41 -19.76
CA TYR A 48 13.12 -0.88 -20.28
C TYR A 48 12.54 0.27 -19.44
N LYS A 49 13.27 0.78 -18.44
CA LYS A 49 12.83 1.86 -17.54
C LYS A 49 11.48 1.59 -16.85
N THR A 50 11.25 0.34 -16.49
CA THR A 50 10.08 -0.12 -15.72
C THR A 50 10.48 -0.49 -14.29
N SER A 51 9.49 -0.64 -13.40
CA SER A 51 9.73 -0.94 -11.99
C SER A 51 10.35 -2.33 -11.77
N PRO A 52 11.54 -2.44 -11.14
CA PRO A 52 12.09 -3.72 -10.73
C PRO A 52 11.24 -4.43 -9.68
N LEU A 53 10.51 -3.69 -8.83
CA LEU A 53 9.58 -4.29 -7.86
C LEU A 53 8.46 -5.05 -8.57
N ASN A 54 7.86 -4.45 -9.60
CA ASN A 54 6.80 -5.11 -10.38
C ASN A 54 7.33 -6.37 -11.09
N ALA A 55 8.59 -6.35 -11.53
CA ALA A 55 9.23 -7.52 -12.10
C ALA A 55 9.38 -8.65 -11.07
N LEU A 56 9.87 -8.33 -9.87
CA LEU A 56 10.04 -9.30 -8.79
C LEU A 56 8.70 -9.86 -8.29
N LEU A 57 7.67 -9.02 -8.19
CA LEU A 57 6.32 -9.43 -7.82
C LEU A 57 5.75 -10.39 -8.87
N ALA A 58 5.89 -10.06 -10.17
CA ALA A 58 5.44 -10.93 -11.26
C ALA A 58 6.20 -12.28 -11.33
N LEU A 59 7.43 -12.32 -10.82
CA LEU A 59 8.22 -13.54 -10.66
C LEU A 59 7.86 -14.33 -9.39
N GLY A 60 7.06 -13.76 -8.48
CA GLY A 60 6.80 -14.32 -7.15
C GLY A 60 8.03 -14.35 -6.25
N ALA A 61 9.07 -13.57 -6.58
CA ALA A 61 10.27 -13.45 -5.76
C ALA A 61 10.03 -12.60 -4.51
N ILE A 62 9.03 -11.71 -4.58
CA ILE A 62 8.43 -10.97 -3.47
C ILE A 62 6.92 -11.03 -3.62
N THR A 63 6.20 -10.75 -2.55
CA THR A 63 4.74 -10.71 -2.45
C THR A 63 4.23 -9.29 -2.18
N GLU A 64 2.93 -9.06 -2.37
CA GLU A 64 2.30 -7.79 -1.98
C GLU A 64 2.46 -7.55 -0.47
N THR A 65 2.42 -8.61 0.34
CA THR A 65 2.66 -8.51 1.79
C THR A 65 4.07 -8.03 2.12
N ASP A 66 5.09 -8.45 1.36
CA ASP A 66 6.47 -7.97 1.55
C ASP A 66 6.57 -6.46 1.28
N ILE A 67 5.83 -5.99 0.27
CA ILE A 67 5.76 -4.59 -0.11
C ILE A 67 5.01 -3.79 0.97
N ASP A 68 3.85 -4.25 1.40
CA ASP A 68 3.04 -3.61 2.44
C ASP A 68 3.78 -3.52 3.78
N ALA A 69 4.50 -4.59 4.16
CA ALA A 69 5.32 -4.59 5.37
C ALA A 69 6.40 -3.51 5.30
N HIS A 70 7.02 -3.30 4.14
CA HIS A 70 8.00 -2.23 3.94
C HIS A 70 7.37 -0.84 4.11
N PHE A 71 6.19 -0.61 3.52
CA PHE A 71 5.50 0.69 3.61
C PHE A 71 4.99 1.00 5.02
N LYS A 72 4.57 0.01 5.81
CA LYS A 72 4.17 0.20 7.22
C LYS A 72 5.27 0.75 8.11
N HIS A 73 6.53 0.64 7.69
CA HIS A 73 7.68 1.16 8.42
C HIS A 73 8.17 2.52 7.92
N LEU A 74 7.65 3.05 6.81
CA LEU A 74 7.97 4.40 6.37
C LEU A 74 7.31 5.41 7.31
N GLN A 75 8.07 6.41 7.74
CA GLN A 75 7.55 7.45 8.61
C GLN A 75 7.07 8.62 7.77
N LEU A 76 6.01 9.30 8.22
CA LEU A 76 5.56 10.56 7.61
C LEU A 76 6.69 11.59 7.51
N SER A 77 7.66 11.54 8.42
CA SER A 77 8.86 12.39 8.41
C SER A 77 9.79 12.18 7.22
N ASP A 78 9.67 11.06 6.51
CA ASP A 78 10.49 10.77 5.33
C ASP A 78 9.96 11.50 4.07
N TYR A 79 8.78 12.11 4.17
CA TYR A 79 8.10 12.82 3.09
C TYR A 79 8.15 14.33 3.33
N THR A 80 8.20 15.10 2.23
CA THR A 80 8.07 16.55 2.30
C THR A 80 6.62 16.96 2.58
N ASP A 81 6.42 18.15 3.15
CA ASP A 81 5.07 18.70 3.40
C ASP A 81 4.22 18.73 2.12
N ALA A 82 4.83 19.00 0.96
CA ALA A 82 4.15 19.02 -0.34
C ALA A 82 3.64 17.63 -0.75
N GLU A 83 4.46 16.58 -0.55
CA GLU A 83 4.08 15.19 -0.83
C GLU A 83 3.00 14.70 0.13
N ILE A 84 3.05 15.12 1.40
CA ILE A 84 2.02 14.80 2.38
C ILE A 84 0.68 15.45 1.99
N VAL A 85 0.68 16.74 1.63
CA VAL A 85 -0.54 17.46 1.21
C VAL A 85 -1.15 16.83 -0.05
N ASP A 86 -0.32 16.46 -1.03
CA ASP A 86 -0.76 15.80 -2.26
C ASP A 86 -1.40 14.42 -1.97
N GLU A 87 -0.78 13.62 -1.10
CA GLU A 87 -1.33 12.34 -0.68
C GLU A 87 -2.65 12.48 0.09
N ILE A 88 -2.79 13.50 0.95
CA ILE A 88 -4.05 13.81 1.63
C ILE A 88 -5.14 14.18 0.61
N ALA A 89 -4.84 15.09 -0.31
CA ALA A 89 -5.79 15.51 -1.36
C ALA A 89 -6.26 14.31 -2.19
N ARG A 90 -5.31 13.46 -2.63
CA ARG A 90 -5.61 12.23 -3.37
C ARG A 90 -6.52 11.27 -2.59
N ARG A 91 -6.32 11.13 -1.28
CA ARG A 91 -7.17 10.28 -0.41
C ARG A 91 -8.58 10.85 -0.27
N LEU A 92 -8.70 12.17 -0.13
CA LEU A 92 -10.00 12.85 -0.05
C LEU A 92 -10.78 12.66 -1.36
N ASP A 93 -10.14 12.82 -2.51
CA ASP A 93 -10.76 12.61 -3.83
C ASP A 93 -11.17 11.16 -4.09
N ALA A 94 -10.44 10.19 -3.53
CA ALA A 94 -10.71 8.77 -3.68
C ALA A 94 -11.82 8.25 -2.75
N MET A 95 -12.34 9.08 -1.84
CA MET A 95 -13.35 8.68 -0.86
C MET A 95 -14.76 8.69 -1.51
N PRO A 96 -15.43 7.55 -1.65
CA PRO A 96 -16.79 7.52 -2.18
C PRO A 96 -17.78 7.96 -1.09
N GLY A 97 -18.38 9.15 -1.26
CA GLY A 97 -19.72 9.44 -0.71
C GLY A 97 -19.83 10.11 0.65
N GLU A 98 -18.77 10.60 1.28
CA GLU A 98 -18.90 11.47 2.46
C GLU A 98 -17.69 12.42 2.52
N GLY A 99 -17.66 13.37 1.59
CA GLY A 99 -16.70 14.47 1.66
C GLY A 99 -17.03 15.33 2.87
N THR A 100 -16.45 15.04 4.03
CA THR A 100 -16.23 16.09 5.02
C THR A 100 -15.27 17.09 4.38
N ILE A 101 -15.84 18.08 3.70
CA ILE A 101 -15.11 19.24 3.21
C ILE A 101 -14.58 19.94 4.45
N TYR A 102 -13.27 19.86 4.67
CA TYR A 102 -12.60 20.70 5.67
C TYR A 102 -12.44 22.09 5.03
N ASP A 103 -13.43 22.96 5.22
CA ASP A 103 -13.33 24.37 4.81
C ASP A 103 -12.28 25.15 5.65
N GLU A 104 -11.81 24.55 6.74
CA GLU A 104 -10.78 25.11 7.61
C GLU A 104 -9.71 24.04 7.91
N PRO A 105 -8.41 24.39 7.90
CA PRO A 105 -7.36 23.48 8.34
C PRO A 105 -7.68 22.99 9.74
N PRO A 106 -7.50 21.69 10.08
CA PRO A 106 -7.63 21.23 11.45
C PRO A 106 -6.65 22.01 12.32
N HIS A 107 -7.15 22.97 13.08
CA HIS A 107 -6.37 23.67 14.06
C HIS A 107 -5.99 22.68 15.16
N ARG A 108 -4.82 22.91 15.76
CA ARG A 108 -4.41 22.17 16.95
C ARG A 108 -5.48 22.41 18.00
N LEU A 109 -6.18 21.35 18.41
CA LEU A 109 -7.18 21.42 19.48
C LEU A 109 -6.58 22.22 20.63
N GLY A 110 -7.17 23.38 20.89
CA GLY A 110 -6.83 24.20 22.03
C GLY A 110 -7.28 23.48 23.31
N PRO A 111 -6.78 23.89 24.47
CA PRO A 111 -7.26 23.37 25.75
C PRO A 111 -8.78 23.52 25.96
N ASP A 112 -9.44 24.37 25.16
CA ASP A 112 -10.89 24.62 25.21
C ASP A 112 -11.70 23.77 24.21
N ASP A 113 -11.05 23.05 23.29
CA ASP A 113 -11.72 22.15 22.34
C ASP A 113 -11.96 20.78 23.00
N VAL A 114 -12.80 20.78 24.03
CA VAL A 114 -13.36 19.55 24.59
C VAL A 114 -14.31 18.94 23.58
N ILE A 115 -13.98 17.74 23.10
CA ILE A 115 -14.96 16.85 22.48
C ILE A 115 -16.06 16.67 23.52
N ARG A 116 -17.20 17.33 23.32
CA ARG A 116 -18.42 16.98 24.05
C ARG A 116 -18.80 15.60 23.57
N LEU A 117 -18.39 14.56 24.30
CA LEU A 117 -19.19 13.34 24.32
C LEU A 117 -20.53 13.80 24.89
N ASP A 118 -21.55 13.88 24.03
CA ASP A 118 -22.90 14.19 24.45
C ASP A 118 -23.31 13.17 25.52
N ALA A 119 -23.40 13.63 26.77
CA ALA A 119 -23.85 12.82 27.90
C ALA A 119 -25.26 12.25 27.67
N ALA A 120 -26.03 12.82 26.73
CA ALA A 120 -27.32 12.30 26.30
C ALA A 120 -27.23 10.89 25.66
N ALA A 121 -26.09 10.53 25.04
CA ALA A 121 -25.92 9.21 24.45
C ALA A 121 -25.63 8.11 25.49
N MET A 122 -25.25 8.48 26.74
CA MET A 122 -25.03 7.51 27.81
C MET A 122 -26.32 7.14 28.56
N ASP A 123 -27.33 8.02 28.55
CA ASP A 123 -28.59 7.79 29.28
C ASP A 123 -29.49 6.78 28.56
N GLU A 124 -29.34 6.62 27.24
CA GLU A 124 -30.13 5.68 26.43
C GLU A 124 -29.60 4.21 26.52
N ALA A 125 -28.41 4.01 27.10
CA ALA A 125 -27.81 2.68 27.28
C ALA A 125 -28.02 2.08 28.68
N TYR A 126 -28.63 2.81 29.61
CA TYR A 126 -28.96 2.31 30.94
C TYR A 126 -30.40 1.76 30.96
N ASP A 127 -30.58 0.44 30.79
CA ASP A 127 -31.83 -0.24 31.17
C ASP A 127 -31.73 -0.60 32.66
N PRO A 128 -32.47 0.08 33.57
CA PRO A 128 -32.41 -0.15 35.01
C PRO A 128 -32.94 -1.53 35.44
N ARG A 129 -33.43 -2.37 34.53
CA ARG A 129 -34.00 -3.70 34.86
C ARG A 129 -33.01 -4.86 34.77
N HIS A 130 -31.71 -4.60 34.69
CA HIS A 130 -30.69 -5.66 34.59
C HIS A 130 -29.99 -6.06 35.91
N ASP A 131 -30.31 -5.41 37.03
CA ASP A 131 -29.65 -5.64 38.32
C ASP A 131 -30.52 -6.29 39.42
N GLU A 132 -31.68 -6.90 39.09
CA GLU A 132 -32.52 -7.56 40.12
C GLU A 132 -32.25 -9.07 40.33
N ASP A 133 -31.31 -9.69 39.61
CA ASP A 133 -31.07 -11.15 39.71
C ASP A 133 -29.69 -11.55 40.28
N GLN A 134 -29.04 -10.69 41.06
CA GLN A 134 -27.93 -11.14 41.92
C GLN A 134 -28.45 -11.48 43.31
N PRO A 135 -28.44 -12.77 43.72
CA PRO A 135 -28.77 -13.13 45.10
C PRO A 135 -27.77 -12.44 46.04
N SER A 136 -28.31 -11.79 47.07
CA SER A 136 -27.51 -11.17 48.13
C SER A 136 -26.65 -12.23 48.85
N PRO A 137 -25.44 -11.86 49.30
CA PRO A 137 -24.51 -12.80 49.90
C PRO A 137 -24.97 -13.15 51.32
N ASP A 138 -25.36 -14.40 51.52
CA ASP A 138 -25.56 -14.99 52.84
C ASP A 138 -24.36 -15.89 53.21
N GLU A 139 -23.90 -15.65 54.44
CA GLU A 139 -22.96 -16.40 55.33
C GLU A 139 -21.44 -16.14 55.26
#